data_AF-A0A3B9E6X6-F1
#
_entry.id   AF-A0A3B9E6X6-F1
#
_cell.length_a   1.000
_cell.length_b   1.000
_cell.length_c   1.000
_cell.angle_alpha   90.00
_cell.angle_beta   90.00
_cell.angle_gamma   90.00
#
_symmetry.space_group_name_H-M   'P 1'
#
loop_
_entity.id
_entity.type
_entity.pdbx_description
1 polymer ?
#
loop_
_entity_poly.entity_id
_entity_poly.type
_entity_poly.pdbx_seq_one_letter_code
_entity_poly.pdbx_strand_id
1 'polypeptide(L)'
;MPQKPQANSYNYNDPDPYLRFDGPVYDITPREFIPLIDTIRRMREWQALGFSPKRMGNGNYKPIIRKGCYYGFREKTHLHEIETEAVASGKKVTREPGAVFSFLLQGCTYDDFLPLPENIVSYCECRKALGKDDLETALYHIERSYESDREKTLYAILYFEVRLKLGDKSAILDEFKYFQDDIDCLIHSGRVYEWLKYLSSQKDYAGLNHIIKEIEKQLDALIQGQIQHRRYTPQRVEFYVHEKEQLIKKTASLRKRIEVGLAKQQNTKVNPM
;
A
#
# COMPACT_ATOMS: atom_id res chain seq x y z
N MET A 1 37.75 8.70 -20.99
CA MET A 1 36.79 8.47 -19.88
C MET A 1 35.92 9.69 -19.77
N PRO A 2 34.59 9.62 -19.95
CA PRO A 2 33.73 10.78 -19.76
C PRO A 2 33.75 11.15 -18.27
N GLN A 3 34.02 12.43 -18.00
CA GLN A 3 34.04 12.99 -16.65
C GLN A 3 32.66 12.85 -16.02
N LYS A 4 32.60 12.34 -14.78
CA LYS A 4 31.38 12.43 -13.96
C LYS A 4 31.00 13.91 -13.83
N PRO A 5 29.73 14.29 -14.06
CA PRO A 5 29.31 15.66 -13.84
C PRO A 5 29.57 16.03 -12.39
N GLN A 6 30.34 17.11 -12.20
CA GLN A 6 30.59 17.72 -10.90
C GLN A 6 29.24 18.11 -10.28
N ALA A 7 29.05 17.76 -9.02
CA ALA A 7 27.91 18.24 -8.23
C ALA A 7 27.96 19.78 -8.21
N ASN A 8 27.02 20.42 -8.92
CA ASN A 8 26.88 21.86 -8.90
C ASN A 8 26.64 22.34 -7.46
N SER A 9 27.49 23.26 -7.01
CA SER A 9 27.35 23.95 -5.73
C SER A 9 26.18 24.94 -5.75
N TYR A 10 25.48 25.01 -4.60
CA TYR A 10 24.11 25.53 -4.44
C TYR A 10 24.02 27.02 -4.10
N ASN A 11 22.85 27.61 -4.38
CA ASN A 11 22.42 28.90 -3.84
C ASN A 11 21.04 28.77 -3.18
N TYR A 12 20.99 28.83 -1.84
CA TYR A 12 19.74 28.79 -1.03
C TYR A 12 18.79 29.98 -1.31
N ASN A 13 19.28 30.96 -2.08
CA ASN A 13 18.61 32.18 -2.49
C ASN A 13 18.40 32.23 -4.02
N ASP A 14 18.25 31.09 -4.70
CA ASP A 14 17.83 31.09 -6.11
C ASP A 14 16.51 31.88 -6.23
N PRO A 15 16.48 33.03 -6.94
CA PRO A 15 15.25 33.81 -7.10
C PRO A 15 14.19 33.10 -7.95
N ASP A 16 14.54 31.99 -8.61
CA ASP A 16 13.65 31.21 -9.46
C ASP A 16 13.82 29.69 -9.20
N PRO A 17 13.48 29.19 -7.99
CA PRO A 17 13.74 27.81 -7.61
C PRO A 17 12.87 26.82 -8.38
N TYR A 18 13.29 25.56 -8.45
CA TYR A 18 12.42 24.47 -8.90
C TYR A 18 11.41 24.12 -7.80
N LEU A 19 10.13 24.07 -8.18
CA LEU A 19 9.03 23.73 -7.30
C LEU A 19 8.27 22.53 -7.86
N ARG A 20 8.03 21.53 -7.02
CA ARG A 20 7.04 20.47 -7.29
C ARG A 20 5.68 20.92 -6.78
N PHE A 21 4.64 20.72 -7.58
CA PHE A 21 3.27 20.94 -7.11
C PHE A 21 2.74 19.67 -6.44
N ASP A 22 2.50 19.73 -5.14
CA ASP A 22 2.02 18.63 -4.30
C ASP A 22 0.52 18.77 -4.04
N GLY A 23 -0.17 17.64 -3.97
CA GLY A 23 -1.56 17.60 -3.54
C GLY A 23 -2.15 16.19 -3.56
N PRO A 24 -3.30 16.00 -2.91
CA PRO A 24 -4.02 14.74 -2.99
C PRO A 24 -4.64 14.53 -4.37
N VAL A 25 -4.73 13.26 -4.78
CA VAL A 25 -5.38 12.83 -6.02
C VAL A 25 -6.58 11.95 -5.65
N TYR A 26 -7.73 12.59 -5.48
CA TYR A 26 -9.01 11.97 -5.11
C TYR A 26 -10.13 12.50 -6.01
N ASP A 27 -11.34 11.95 -5.89
CA ASP A 27 -12.51 12.40 -6.66
C ASP A 27 -12.91 13.86 -6.41
N ILE A 28 -12.54 14.40 -5.24
CA ILE A 28 -12.77 15.80 -4.88
C ILE A 28 -11.68 16.75 -5.40
N THR A 29 -10.58 16.22 -5.96
CA THR A 29 -9.48 17.03 -6.47
C THR A 29 -9.97 17.88 -7.66
N PRO A 30 -9.72 19.21 -7.66
CA PRO A 30 -10.06 20.06 -8.80
C PRO A 30 -9.41 19.53 -10.09
N ARG A 31 -10.20 19.42 -11.17
CA ARG A 31 -9.74 18.81 -12.43
C ARG A 31 -8.56 19.56 -13.03
N GLU A 32 -8.52 20.88 -12.84
CA GLU A 32 -7.43 21.75 -13.27
C GLU A 32 -6.10 21.46 -12.54
N PHE A 33 -6.14 20.83 -11.36
CA PHE A 33 -4.93 20.50 -10.59
C PHE A 33 -4.38 19.11 -10.92
N ILE A 34 -5.22 18.17 -11.36
CA ILE A 34 -4.79 16.81 -11.73
C ILE A 34 -3.57 16.79 -12.67
N PRO A 35 -3.52 17.54 -13.80
CA PRO A 35 -2.35 17.51 -14.67
C PRO A 35 -1.09 18.10 -14.00
N LEU A 36 -1.26 18.97 -13.00
CA LEU A 36 -0.17 19.71 -12.36
C LEU A 36 0.49 18.97 -11.20
N ILE A 37 -0.25 18.15 -10.46
CA ILE A 37 0.29 17.43 -9.28
C ILE A 37 1.43 16.50 -9.70
N ASP A 38 2.49 16.47 -8.89
CA ASP A 38 3.75 15.75 -9.11
C ASP A 38 4.56 16.17 -10.35
N THR A 39 4.28 17.36 -10.92
CA THR A 39 5.15 17.99 -11.92
C THR A 39 6.09 18.98 -11.26
N ILE A 40 7.30 19.15 -11.83
CA ILE A 40 8.33 20.04 -11.32
C ILE A 40 8.64 21.10 -12.38
N ARG A 41 8.59 22.37 -11.99
CA ARG A 41 8.88 23.52 -12.87
C ARG A 41 9.59 24.62 -12.09
N ARG A 42 10.25 25.54 -12.79
CA ARG A 42 10.75 26.79 -12.19
C ARG A 42 9.59 27.63 -11.66
N MET A 43 9.85 28.42 -10.63
CA MET A 43 8.84 29.29 -10.03
C MET A 43 8.20 30.23 -11.05
N ARG A 44 8.98 30.81 -11.98
CA ARG A 44 8.46 31.68 -13.05
C ARG A 44 7.48 30.96 -13.99
N GLU A 45 7.68 29.67 -14.23
CA GLU A 45 6.81 28.87 -15.09
C GLU A 45 5.47 28.61 -14.38
N TRP A 46 5.50 28.37 -13.07
CA TRP A 46 4.28 28.30 -12.26
C TRP A 46 3.52 29.63 -12.26
N GLN A 47 4.24 30.76 -12.18
CA GLN A 47 3.65 32.09 -12.27
C GLN A 47 2.98 32.34 -13.62
N ALA A 48 3.60 31.89 -14.72
CA ALA A 48 3.00 31.95 -16.05
C ALA A 48 1.69 31.12 -16.17
N LEU A 49 1.55 30.07 -15.36
CA LEU A 49 0.33 29.26 -15.23
C LEU A 49 -0.72 29.89 -14.28
N GLY A 50 -0.51 31.12 -13.80
CA GLY A 50 -1.44 31.83 -12.93
C GLY A 50 -1.31 31.51 -11.44
N PHE A 51 -0.28 30.74 -11.03
CA PHE A 51 0.00 30.53 -9.62
C PHE A 51 0.80 31.69 -9.03
N SER A 52 0.71 31.87 -7.71
CA SER A 52 1.58 32.81 -6.99
C SER A 52 2.20 32.09 -5.78
N PRO A 53 3.21 31.23 -6.00
CA PRO A 53 3.90 30.55 -4.90
C PRO A 53 4.46 31.59 -3.92
N LYS A 54 4.14 31.46 -2.63
CA LYS A 54 4.62 32.37 -1.57
C LYS A 54 5.38 31.58 -0.52
N ARG A 55 6.70 31.78 -0.45
CA ARG A 55 7.55 31.19 0.60
C ARG A 55 7.19 31.81 1.96
N MET A 56 7.09 30.96 2.97
CA MET A 56 6.83 31.31 4.37
C MET A 56 8.15 31.34 5.15
N GLY A 57 8.16 31.97 6.33
CA GLY A 57 9.37 32.10 7.16
C GLY A 57 9.99 30.78 7.64
N ASN A 58 9.24 29.69 7.59
CA ASN A 58 9.72 28.33 7.92
C ASN A 58 10.28 27.57 6.69
N GLY A 59 10.48 28.25 5.55
CA GLY A 59 11.00 27.67 4.32
C GLY A 59 9.97 26.91 3.48
N ASN A 60 8.75 26.67 3.99
CA ASN A 60 7.66 26.06 3.23
C ASN A 60 6.93 27.09 2.35
N TYR A 61 6.07 26.64 1.43
CA TYR A 61 5.22 27.53 0.64
C TYR A 61 3.80 27.53 1.19
N LYS A 62 3.14 28.70 1.12
CA LYS A 62 1.75 28.84 1.55
C LYS A 62 0.86 27.88 0.74
N PRO A 63 0.09 26.99 1.40
CA PRO A 63 -0.76 26.05 0.68
C PRO A 63 -1.95 26.76 0.03
N ILE A 64 -2.41 26.17 -1.07
CA ILE A 64 -3.65 26.50 -1.75
C ILE A 64 -4.72 25.55 -1.21
N ILE A 65 -5.78 26.10 -0.62
CA ILE A 65 -6.89 25.31 -0.08
C ILE A 65 -8.05 25.33 -1.07
N ARG A 66 -8.49 24.14 -1.50
CA ARG A 66 -9.64 23.95 -2.41
C ARG A 66 -10.41 22.71 -2.02
N LYS A 67 -11.74 22.83 -1.89
CA LYS A 67 -12.65 21.73 -1.56
C LYS A 67 -12.21 20.89 -0.33
N GLY A 68 -11.68 21.57 0.70
CA GLY A 68 -11.19 20.90 1.91
C GLY A 68 -9.82 20.20 1.77
N CYS A 69 -9.19 20.25 0.60
CA CYS A 69 -7.86 19.70 0.35
C CYS A 69 -6.79 20.78 0.35
N TYR A 70 -5.58 20.38 0.72
CA TYR A 70 -4.38 21.21 0.71
C TYR A 70 -3.51 20.84 -0.49
N TYR A 71 -3.20 21.84 -1.30
CA TYR A 71 -2.26 21.77 -2.40
C TYR A 71 -1.12 22.74 -2.10
N GLY A 72 0.06 22.52 -2.64
CA GLY A 72 1.17 23.40 -2.33
C GLY A 72 2.38 23.19 -3.20
N PHE A 73 3.34 24.08 -3.03
CA PHE A 73 4.63 23.97 -3.68
C PHE A 73 5.66 23.43 -2.71
N ARG A 74 6.46 22.47 -3.15
CA ARG A 74 7.64 22.00 -2.43
C ARG A 74 8.87 22.36 -3.22
N GLU A 75 9.74 23.14 -2.61
CA GLU A 75 11.02 23.50 -3.21
C GLU A 75 11.92 22.28 -3.35
N LYS A 76 12.50 22.14 -4.54
CA LYS A 76 13.51 21.14 -4.85
C LYS A 76 14.86 21.83 -4.87
N THR A 77 15.51 21.81 -3.71
CA THR A 77 16.86 22.39 -3.55
C THR A 77 17.90 21.63 -4.38
N HIS A 78 17.65 20.35 -4.63
CA HIS A 78 18.47 19.45 -5.42
C HIS A 78 17.52 18.66 -6.33
N LEU A 79 17.88 18.52 -7.61
CA LEU A 79 17.18 17.61 -8.52
C LEU A 79 17.99 16.33 -8.64
N HIS A 80 17.38 15.22 -8.26
CA HIS A 80 17.89 13.90 -8.62
C HIS A 80 17.69 13.64 -10.13
N GLU A 81 18.33 12.59 -10.65
CA GLU A 81 18.28 12.24 -12.09
C GLU A 81 16.85 12.16 -12.62
N ILE A 82 15.97 11.43 -11.92
CA ILE A 82 14.56 11.31 -12.27
C ILE A 82 13.82 12.66 -12.25
N GLU A 83 14.16 13.56 -11.32
CA GLU A 83 13.53 14.87 -11.23
C GLU A 83 14.01 15.79 -12.37
N THR A 84 15.26 15.61 -12.81
CA THR A 84 15.83 16.31 -13.96
C THR A 84 15.13 15.89 -15.25
N GLU A 85 14.90 14.59 -15.45
CA GLU A 85 14.10 14.06 -16.56
C GLU A 85 12.65 14.55 -16.51
N ALA A 86 12.04 14.61 -15.32
CA ALA A 86 10.68 15.11 -15.15
C ALA A 86 10.56 16.59 -15.53
N VAL A 87 11.53 17.41 -15.13
CA VAL A 87 11.61 18.82 -15.55
C VAL A 87 11.74 18.93 -17.06
N ALA A 88 12.65 18.17 -17.68
CA ALA A 88 12.91 18.24 -19.11
C ALA A 88 11.72 17.79 -19.97
N SER A 89 10.97 16.78 -19.51
CA SER A 89 9.83 16.22 -20.24
C SER A 89 8.48 16.85 -19.87
N GLY A 90 8.41 17.59 -18.75
CA GLY A 90 7.17 18.10 -18.18
C GLY A 90 6.25 17.03 -17.58
N LYS A 91 6.72 15.76 -17.52
CA LYS A 91 5.94 14.62 -17.04
C LYS A 91 5.97 14.52 -15.51
N LYS A 92 5.05 13.72 -14.97
CA LYS A 92 4.95 13.46 -13.54
C LYS A 92 6.16 12.64 -13.06
N VAL A 93 6.70 13.04 -11.92
CA VAL A 93 7.87 12.38 -11.30
C VAL A 93 7.51 11.19 -10.43
N THR A 94 6.23 11.02 -10.09
CA THR A 94 5.78 9.97 -9.16
C THR A 94 5.99 8.57 -9.74
N ARG A 95 6.49 7.67 -8.90
CA ARG A 95 6.65 6.24 -9.16
C ARG A 95 6.05 5.38 -8.04
N GLU A 96 5.24 5.97 -7.17
CA GLU A 96 4.55 5.22 -6.13
C GLU A 96 3.32 4.53 -6.75
N PRO A 97 3.18 3.19 -6.68
CA PRO A 97 2.14 2.46 -7.40
C PRO A 97 0.72 2.93 -7.08
N GLY A 98 0.42 3.21 -5.81
CA GLY A 98 -0.88 3.72 -5.38
C GLY A 98 -1.19 5.11 -5.95
N ALA A 99 -0.22 6.01 -5.96
CA ALA A 99 -0.33 7.37 -6.49
C ALA A 99 -0.53 7.33 -8.01
N VAL A 100 0.25 6.52 -8.72
CA VAL A 100 0.08 6.31 -10.17
C VAL A 100 -1.34 5.80 -10.45
N PHE A 101 -1.81 4.78 -9.72
CA PHE A 101 -3.17 4.27 -9.89
C PHE A 101 -4.25 5.34 -9.62
N SER A 102 -4.09 6.15 -8.57
CA SER A 102 -5.02 7.26 -8.29
C SER A 102 -5.09 8.28 -9.43
N PHE A 103 -3.97 8.62 -10.05
CA PHE A 103 -3.96 9.49 -11.23
C PHE A 103 -4.68 8.87 -12.43
N LEU A 104 -4.46 7.58 -12.69
CA LEU A 104 -5.16 6.87 -13.78
C LEU A 104 -6.68 6.88 -13.55
N LEU A 105 -7.14 6.69 -12.31
CA LEU A 105 -8.56 6.81 -11.95
C LEU A 105 -9.12 8.23 -12.21
N GLN A 106 -8.28 9.25 -12.09
CA GLN A 106 -8.65 10.64 -12.38
C GLN A 106 -8.50 11.04 -13.86
N GLY A 107 -8.22 10.08 -14.75
CA GLY A 107 -8.19 10.29 -16.20
C GLY A 107 -6.80 10.55 -16.79
N CYS A 108 -5.73 10.44 -16.01
CA CYS A 108 -4.38 10.40 -16.56
C CYS A 108 -4.12 9.09 -17.33
N THR A 109 -3.13 9.13 -18.21
CA THR A 109 -2.60 8.00 -18.96
C THR A 109 -1.18 7.69 -18.51
N TYR A 110 -0.63 6.52 -18.87
CA TYR A 110 0.78 6.21 -18.58
C TYR A 110 1.76 7.19 -19.23
N ASP A 111 1.37 7.84 -20.33
CA ASP A 111 2.19 8.83 -21.03
C ASP A 111 2.38 10.13 -20.24
N ASP A 112 1.53 10.39 -19.24
CA ASP A 112 1.65 11.54 -18.33
C ASP A 112 2.82 11.39 -17.34
N PHE A 113 3.40 10.18 -17.23
CA PHE A 113 4.49 9.86 -16.32
C PHE A 113 5.80 9.66 -17.07
N LEU A 114 6.91 9.89 -16.38
CA LEU A 114 8.17 9.30 -16.81
C LEU A 114 8.03 7.78 -16.97
N PRO A 115 8.84 7.13 -17.83
CA PRO A 115 8.78 5.69 -18.02
C PRO A 115 8.69 4.95 -16.68
N LEU A 116 7.59 4.21 -16.51
CA LEU A 116 7.28 3.51 -15.28
C LEU A 116 7.87 2.09 -15.35
N PRO A 117 8.50 1.62 -14.26
CA PRO A 117 8.84 0.22 -14.11
C PRO A 117 7.63 -0.70 -14.32
N GLU A 118 7.88 -1.85 -14.93
CA GLU A 118 6.84 -2.82 -15.29
C GLU A 118 6.01 -3.28 -14.08
N ASN A 119 6.61 -3.38 -12.90
CA ASN A 119 5.92 -3.79 -11.69
C ASN A 119 4.88 -2.77 -11.22
N ILE A 120 5.10 -1.47 -11.45
CA ILE A 120 4.12 -0.41 -11.17
C ILE A 120 2.98 -0.46 -12.19
N VAL A 121 3.32 -0.64 -13.47
CA VAL A 121 2.31 -0.79 -14.55
C VAL A 121 1.42 -2.00 -14.27
N SER A 122 2.03 -3.16 -13.97
CA SER A 122 1.31 -4.40 -13.65
C SER A 122 0.46 -4.23 -12.39
N TYR A 123 0.94 -3.51 -11.37
CA TYR A 123 0.11 -3.22 -10.19
C TYR A 123 -1.14 -2.42 -10.57
N CYS A 124 -0.99 -1.39 -11.40
CA CYS A 124 -2.10 -0.57 -11.87
C CYS A 124 -3.09 -1.37 -12.73
N GLU A 125 -2.60 -2.25 -13.62
CA GLU A 125 -3.45 -3.11 -14.43
C GLU A 125 -4.21 -4.15 -13.58
N CYS A 126 -3.57 -4.73 -12.55
CA CYS A 126 -4.27 -5.57 -11.57
C CYS A 126 -5.44 -4.82 -10.93
N ARG A 127 -5.20 -3.60 -10.46
CA ARG A 127 -6.25 -2.78 -9.81
C ARG A 127 -7.39 -2.44 -10.78
N LYS A 128 -7.10 -2.19 -12.06
CA LYS A 128 -8.13 -1.99 -13.10
C LYS A 128 -8.94 -3.27 -13.35
N ALA A 129 -8.29 -4.43 -13.41
CA ALA A 129 -8.96 -5.72 -13.59
C ALA A 129 -9.87 -6.05 -12.41
N LEU A 130 -9.42 -5.80 -11.17
CA LEU A 130 -10.24 -5.91 -9.96
C LEU A 130 -11.47 -5.01 -9.99
N GLY A 131 -11.35 -3.79 -10.53
CA GLY A 131 -12.50 -2.88 -10.72
C GLY A 131 -13.56 -3.41 -11.69
N LYS A 132 -13.23 -4.44 -12.49
CA LYS A 132 -14.11 -5.11 -13.44
C LYS A 132 -14.48 -6.54 -13.00
N ASP A 133 -14.12 -6.93 -11.78
CA ASP A 133 -14.26 -8.29 -11.25
C ASP A 133 -13.56 -9.39 -12.08
N ASP A 134 -12.54 -9.00 -12.86
CA ASP A 134 -11.71 -9.94 -13.64
C ASP A 134 -10.53 -10.42 -12.79
N LEU A 135 -10.79 -11.46 -11.99
CA LEU A 135 -9.84 -11.99 -11.01
C LEU A 135 -8.64 -12.73 -11.65
N GLU A 136 -8.82 -13.37 -12.80
CA GLU A 136 -7.75 -14.10 -13.49
C GLU A 136 -6.72 -13.12 -14.07
N THR A 137 -7.19 -12.07 -14.76
CA THR A 137 -6.32 -11.00 -15.25
C THR A 137 -5.67 -10.23 -14.08
N ALA A 138 -6.42 -10.02 -13.00
CA ALA A 138 -5.86 -9.41 -11.79
C ALA A 138 -4.71 -10.24 -11.21
N LEU A 139 -4.86 -11.58 -11.15
CA LEU A 139 -3.81 -12.48 -10.65
C LEU A 139 -2.57 -12.42 -11.53
N TYR A 140 -2.74 -12.56 -12.85
CA TYR A 140 -1.65 -12.50 -13.82
C TYR A 140 -0.79 -11.25 -13.64
N HIS A 141 -1.42 -10.08 -13.45
CA HIS A 141 -0.70 -8.84 -13.28
C HIS A 141 -0.06 -8.68 -11.91
N ILE A 142 -0.75 -9.04 -10.81
CA ILE A 142 -0.19 -8.84 -9.47
C ILE A 142 0.94 -9.83 -9.17
N GLU A 143 0.93 -11.01 -9.76
CA GLU A 143 2.05 -11.96 -9.72
C GLU A 143 3.33 -11.32 -10.25
N ARG A 144 3.29 -10.67 -11.42
CA ARG A 144 4.47 -9.98 -11.99
C ARG A 144 4.99 -8.89 -11.06
N SER A 145 4.10 -8.09 -10.49
CA SER A 145 4.48 -7.05 -9.53
C SER A 145 5.11 -7.66 -8.28
N TYR A 146 4.47 -8.67 -7.69
CA TYR A 146 4.94 -9.33 -6.47
C TYR A 146 6.28 -10.05 -6.68
N GLU A 147 6.46 -10.75 -7.79
CA GLU A 147 7.70 -11.45 -8.10
C GLU A 147 8.89 -10.50 -8.32
N SER A 148 8.63 -9.33 -8.92
CA SER A 148 9.67 -8.32 -9.15
C SER A 148 10.19 -7.65 -7.88
N ASP A 149 9.34 -7.52 -6.85
CA ASP A 149 9.67 -6.89 -5.58
C ASP A 149 8.80 -7.50 -4.47
N ARG A 150 9.28 -8.64 -3.95
CA ARG A 150 8.60 -9.40 -2.90
C ARG A 150 8.58 -8.68 -1.57
N GLU A 151 9.43 -7.68 -1.34
CA GLU A 151 9.46 -6.92 -0.09
C GLU A 151 8.45 -5.77 -0.10
N LYS A 152 7.94 -5.38 -1.27
CA LYS A 152 6.90 -4.36 -1.39
C LYS A 152 5.58 -4.87 -0.81
N THR A 153 5.32 -4.49 0.44
CA THR A 153 4.10 -4.85 1.19
C THR A 153 2.80 -4.63 0.40
N LEU A 154 2.71 -3.53 -0.35
CA LEU A 154 1.54 -3.21 -1.17
C LEU A 154 1.24 -4.29 -2.23
N TYR A 155 2.28 -4.88 -2.84
CA TYR A 155 2.11 -5.95 -3.81
C TYR A 155 1.73 -7.26 -3.13
N ALA A 156 2.39 -7.58 -2.02
CA ALA A 156 2.11 -8.80 -1.25
C ALA A 156 0.66 -8.86 -0.76
N ILE A 157 0.15 -7.78 -0.15
CA ILE A 157 -1.25 -7.70 0.33
C ILE A 157 -2.22 -8.00 -0.82
N LEU A 158 -2.04 -7.31 -1.96
CA LEU A 158 -2.95 -7.46 -3.08
C LEU A 158 -2.83 -8.86 -3.73
N TYR A 159 -1.62 -9.42 -3.81
CA TYR A 159 -1.38 -10.77 -4.33
C TYR A 159 -2.14 -11.83 -3.53
N PHE A 160 -2.01 -11.82 -2.20
CA PHE A 160 -2.73 -12.77 -1.35
C PHE A 160 -4.24 -12.53 -1.34
N GLU A 161 -4.69 -11.27 -1.44
CA GLU A 161 -6.11 -10.94 -1.60
C GLU A 161 -6.71 -11.53 -2.87
N VAL A 162 -6.03 -11.37 -4.02
CA VAL A 162 -6.50 -11.88 -5.31
C VAL A 162 -6.55 -13.41 -5.30
N ARG A 163 -5.50 -14.08 -4.80
CA ARG A 163 -5.48 -15.55 -4.66
C ARG A 163 -6.65 -16.05 -3.81
N LEU A 164 -6.90 -15.41 -2.66
CA LEU A 164 -8.00 -15.80 -1.79
C LEU A 164 -9.37 -15.60 -2.45
N LYS A 165 -9.55 -14.51 -3.22
CA LYS A 165 -10.78 -14.26 -4.01
C LYS A 165 -11.01 -15.30 -5.09
N LEU A 166 -9.94 -15.86 -5.67
CA LEU A 166 -9.98 -16.99 -6.60
C LEU A 166 -10.22 -18.35 -5.93
N GLY A 167 -10.40 -18.37 -4.60
CA GLY A 167 -10.66 -19.59 -3.85
C GLY A 167 -9.41 -20.34 -3.40
N ASP A 168 -8.21 -19.80 -3.64
CA ASP A 168 -6.96 -20.39 -3.17
C ASP A 168 -6.80 -20.19 -1.66
N LYS A 169 -7.26 -21.19 -0.91
CA LYS A 169 -7.16 -21.24 0.55
C LYS A 169 -5.72 -21.21 1.06
N SER A 170 -4.75 -21.70 0.28
CA SER A 170 -3.35 -21.73 0.72
C SER A 170 -2.77 -20.32 0.91
N ALA A 171 -3.35 -19.32 0.24
CA ALA A 171 -2.99 -17.91 0.38
C ALA A 171 -3.04 -17.42 1.83
N ILE A 172 -3.92 -17.96 2.68
CA ILE A 172 -3.99 -17.57 4.11
C ILE A 172 -2.71 -17.94 4.85
N LEU A 173 -2.20 -19.16 4.65
CA LEU A 173 -0.99 -19.62 5.33
C LEU A 173 0.25 -18.95 4.75
N ASP A 174 0.28 -18.71 3.44
CA ASP A 174 1.37 -17.98 2.80
C ASP A 174 1.43 -16.52 3.27
N GLU A 175 0.29 -15.83 3.35
CA GLU A 175 0.18 -14.46 3.84
C GLU A 175 0.54 -14.39 5.33
N PHE A 176 0.06 -15.33 6.16
CA PHE A 176 0.46 -15.45 7.55
C PHE A 176 1.97 -15.58 7.69
N LYS A 177 2.60 -16.50 6.95
CA LYS A 177 4.06 -16.66 6.98
C LYS A 177 4.79 -15.40 6.52
N TYR A 178 4.26 -14.71 5.52
CA TYR A 178 4.84 -13.47 5.03
C TYR A 178 4.82 -12.37 6.10
N PHE A 179 3.75 -12.26 6.88
CA PHE A 179 3.53 -11.23 7.90
C PHE A 179 3.67 -11.71 9.36
N GLN A 180 4.22 -12.89 9.61
CA GLN A 180 4.23 -13.48 10.96
C GLN A 180 4.92 -12.58 12.00
N ASP A 181 5.95 -11.84 11.59
CA ASP A 181 6.71 -10.92 12.45
C ASP A 181 6.01 -9.55 12.63
N ASP A 182 4.91 -9.33 11.91
CA ASP A 182 4.11 -8.10 11.88
C ASP A 182 2.61 -8.44 11.97
N ILE A 183 2.25 -9.52 12.69
CA ILE A 183 0.87 -10.06 12.70
C ILE A 183 -0.15 -9.09 13.28
N ASP A 184 0.29 -8.22 14.20
CA ASP A 184 -0.51 -7.14 14.79
C ASP A 184 -1.07 -6.20 13.72
N CYS A 185 -0.30 -5.92 12.67
CA CYS A 185 -0.74 -5.09 11.56
C CYS A 185 -1.86 -5.75 10.75
N LEU A 186 -1.83 -7.07 10.59
CA LEU A 186 -2.90 -7.82 9.93
C LEU A 186 -4.17 -7.91 10.78
N ILE A 187 -4.03 -7.95 12.11
CA ILE A 187 -5.18 -7.89 13.01
C ILE A 187 -5.81 -6.50 12.96
N HIS A 188 -5.00 -5.45 13.08
CA HIS A 188 -5.45 -4.05 13.09
C HIS A 188 -6.14 -3.65 11.78
N SER A 189 -5.59 -4.05 10.63
CA SER A 189 -6.20 -3.81 9.31
C SER A 189 -7.48 -4.60 9.05
N GLY A 190 -7.82 -5.54 9.94
CA GLY A 190 -8.99 -6.40 9.80
C GLY A 190 -8.78 -7.63 8.92
N ARG A 191 -7.60 -7.76 8.30
CA ARG A 191 -7.25 -8.83 7.34
C ARG A 191 -7.40 -10.24 7.94
N VAL A 192 -6.99 -10.41 9.20
CA VAL A 192 -7.19 -11.68 9.93
C VAL A 192 -8.66 -12.10 9.94
N TYR A 193 -9.59 -11.16 10.16
CA TYR A 193 -11.02 -11.50 10.22
C TYR A 193 -11.59 -11.87 8.85
N GLU A 194 -11.01 -11.38 7.75
CA GLU A 194 -11.35 -11.83 6.40
C GLU A 194 -10.98 -13.30 6.20
N TRP A 195 -9.79 -13.72 6.65
CA TRP A 195 -9.38 -15.12 6.62
C TRP A 195 -10.33 -16.00 7.43
N LEU A 196 -10.67 -15.59 8.66
CA LEU A 196 -11.59 -16.34 9.50
C LEU A 196 -12.99 -16.44 8.88
N LYS A 197 -13.48 -15.35 8.27
CA LYS A 197 -14.76 -15.36 7.56
C LYS A 197 -14.73 -16.33 6.38
N TYR A 198 -13.65 -16.32 5.59
CA TYR A 198 -13.46 -17.23 4.46
C TYR A 198 -13.41 -18.69 4.91
N LEU A 199 -12.56 -19.05 5.88
CA LEU A 199 -12.48 -20.43 6.36
C LEU A 199 -13.80 -20.90 6.99
N SER A 200 -14.50 -20.01 7.69
CA SER A 200 -15.83 -20.30 8.23
C SER A 200 -16.88 -20.54 7.14
N SER A 201 -16.86 -19.81 6.02
CA SER A 201 -17.82 -20.03 4.93
C SER A 201 -17.58 -21.37 4.23
N GLN A 202 -16.31 -21.81 4.17
CA GLN A 202 -15.91 -23.12 3.67
C GLN A 202 -16.11 -24.26 4.69
N LYS A 203 -16.59 -23.96 5.91
CA LYS A 203 -16.70 -24.89 7.04
C LYS A 203 -15.37 -25.61 7.35
N ASP A 204 -14.23 -24.96 7.07
CA ASP A 204 -12.90 -25.48 7.36
C ASP A 204 -12.55 -25.22 8.83
N TYR A 205 -13.17 -25.99 9.72
CA TYR A 205 -12.97 -25.87 11.17
C TYR A 205 -11.54 -26.22 11.61
N ALA A 206 -10.87 -27.11 10.87
CA ALA A 206 -9.48 -27.45 11.14
C ALA A 206 -8.55 -26.27 10.81
N GLY A 207 -8.71 -25.68 9.62
CA GLY A 207 -7.99 -24.48 9.20
C GLY A 207 -8.24 -23.29 10.13
N LEU A 208 -9.51 -23.06 10.52
CA LEU A 208 -9.88 -22.03 11.49
C LEU A 208 -9.15 -22.20 12.83
N ASN A 209 -9.17 -23.41 13.40
CA ASN A 209 -8.51 -23.69 14.67
C ASN A 209 -7.00 -23.49 14.58
N HIS A 210 -6.39 -23.93 13.48
CA HIS A 210 -4.96 -23.79 13.24
C HIS A 210 -4.54 -22.33 13.15
N ILE A 211 -5.18 -21.53 12.28
CA ILE A 211 -4.77 -20.13 12.08
C ILE A 211 -4.96 -19.29 13.34
N ILE A 212 -6.04 -19.50 14.09
CA ILE A 212 -6.28 -18.78 15.35
C ILE A 212 -5.16 -19.08 16.36
N LYS A 213 -4.75 -20.34 16.50
CA LYS A 213 -3.69 -20.74 17.42
C LYS A 213 -2.33 -20.16 17.02
N GLU A 214 -2.01 -20.16 15.73
CA GLU A 214 -0.76 -19.58 15.24
C GLU A 214 -0.73 -18.07 15.47
N ILE A 215 -1.83 -17.35 15.26
CA ILE A 215 -1.91 -15.91 15.57
C ILE A 215 -1.71 -15.67 17.07
N GLU A 216 -2.37 -16.44 17.95
CA GLU A 216 -2.20 -16.30 19.40
C GLU A 216 -0.76 -16.55 19.83
N LYS A 217 -0.10 -17.55 19.23
CA LYS A 217 1.31 -17.85 19.47
C LYS A 217 2.22 -16.70 19.04
N GLN A 218 1.98 -16.08 17.88
CA GLN A 218 2.77 -14.93 17.43
C GLN A 218 2.55 -13.70 18.33
N LEU A 219 1.32 -13.46 18.78
CA LEU A 219 1.04 -12.40 19.76
C LEU A 219 1.76 -12.65 21.09
N ASP A 220 1.80 -13.88 21.58
CA ASP A 220 2.55 -14.23 22.79
C ASP A 220 4.06 -13.98 22.64
N ALA A 221 4.62 -14.31 21.48
CA ALA A 221 6.03 -14.04 21.18
C ALA A 221 6.32 -12.53 21.07
N LEU A 222 5.40 -11.73 20.51
CA LEU A 222 5.49 -10.26 20.52
C LEU A 222 5.44 -9.68 21.94
N ILE A 223 4.51 -10.16 22.78
CA ILE A 223 4.40 -9.74 24.20
C ILE A 223 5.69 -10.04 24.97
N GLN A 224 6.33 -11.18 24.67
CA GLN A 224 7.58 -11.60 25.29
C GLN A 224 8.82 -10.92 24.69
N GLY A 225 8.67 -10.09 23.66
CA GLY A 225 9.79 -9.42 22.97
C GLY A 225 10.69 -10.37 22.18
N GLN A 226 10.16 -11.53 21.74
CA GLN A 226 10.91 -12.55 21.01
C GLN A 226 10.94 -12.32 19.49
N ILE A 227 10.10 -11.42 18.99
CA ILE A 227 9.98 -11.10 17.58
C ILE A 227 10.57 -9.73 17.31
N GLN A 228 11.46 -9.66 16.33
CA GLN A 228 11.89 -8.41 15.74
C GLN A 228 11.00 -8.11 14.54
N HIS A 229 10.29 -6.99 14.59
CA HIS A 229 9.46 -6.55 13.47
C HIS A 229 10.29 -6.39 12.19
N ARG A 230 9.69 -6.79 11.07
CA ARG A 230 10.35 -6.74 9.76
C ARG A 230 9.93 -5.54 8.95
N ARG A 231 8.64 -5.17 8.97
CA ARG A 231 8.09 -4.16 8.04
C ARG A 231 7.53 -2.94 8.74
N TYR A 232 7.01 -3.11 9.95
CA TYR A 232 6.40 -2.03 10.70
C TYR A 232 7.15 -1.72 11.99
N THR A 233 6.88 -0.55 12.56
CA THR A 233 7.49 -0.17 13.84
C THR A 233 6.83 -0.97 14.96
N PRO A 234 7.62 -1.50 15.93
CA PRO A 234 7.07 -2.19 17.09
C PRO A 234 6.08 -1.31 17.86
N GLN A 235 5.06 -1.96 18.40
CA GLN A 235 4.08 -1.39 19.31
C GLN A 235 4.48 -1.64 20.77
N ARG A 236 3.77 -1.00 21.70
CA ARG A 236 3.94 -1.26 23.13
C ARG A 236 3.33 -2.60 23.51
N VAL A 237 3.87 -3.24 24.54
CA VAL A 237 3.40 -4.57 25.00
C VAL A 237 1.90 -4.58 25.32
N GLU A 238 1.38 -3.50 25.90
CA GLU A 238 -0.04 -3.36 26.24
C GLU A 238 -0.94 -3.41 25.00
N PHE A 239 -0.44 -2.95 23.84
CA PHE A 239 -1.16 -3.04 22.58
C PHE A 239 -1.33 -4.49 22.14
N TYR A 240 -0.26 -5.31 22.20
CA TYR A 240 -0.34 -6.73 21.83
C TYR A 240 -1.25 -7.53 22.78
N VAL A 241 -1.20 -7.24 24.09
CA VAL A 241 -2.12 -7.83 25.06
C VAL A 241 -3.57 -7.50 24.69
N HIS A 242 -3.84 -6.22 24.39
CA HIS A 242 -5.17 -5.78 23.97
C HIS A 242 -5.64 -6.50 22.69
N GLU A 243 -4.81 -6.58 21.65
CA GLU A 243 -5.15 -7.26 20.39
C GLU A 243 -5.44 -8.76 20.61
N LYS A 244 -4.68 -9.43 21.49
CA LYS A 244 -4.94 -10.83 21.88
C LYS A 244 -6.30 -10.99 22.55
N GLU A 245 -6.63 -10.12 23.51
CA GLU A 245 -7.95 -10.13 24.17
C GLU A 245 -9.08 -9.89 23.18
N GLN A 246 -8.91 -8.95 22.25
CA GLN A 246 -9.91 -8.69 21.19
C GLN A 246 -10.08 -9.89 20.27
N LEU A 247 -9.00 -10.55 19.87
CA LEU A 247 -9.05 -11.76 19.06
C LEU A 247 -9.82 -12.87 19.78
N ILE A 248 -9.53 -13.13 21.06
CA ILE A 248 -10.23 -14.14 21.88
C ILE A 248 -11.73 -13.81 21.95
N LYS A 249 -12.07 -12.56 22.25
CA LYS A 249 -13.46 -12.10 22.35
C LYS A 249 -14.22 -12.27 21.03
N LYS A 250 -13.62 -11.83 19.91
CA LYS A 250 -14.24 -11.91 18.58
C LYS A 250 -14.35 -13.33 18.05
N THR A 251 -13.45 -14.24 18.47
CA THR A 251 -13.45 -15.64 18.03
C THR A 251 -14.22 -16.59 18.96
N ALA A 252 -14.73 -16.13 20.10
CA ALA A 252 -15.41 -16.99 21.09
C ALA A 252 -16.57 -17.82 20.52
N SER A 253 -17.43 -17.21 19.68
CA SER A 253 -18.54 -17.94 19.04
C SER A 253 -18.06 -18.90 17.95
N LEU A 254 -16.99 -18.54 17.23
CA LEU A 254 -16.35 -19.40 16.24
C LEU A 254 -15.71 -20.62 16.89
N ARG A 255 -15.06 -20.46 18.05
CA ARG A 255 -14.45 -21.57 18.81
C ARG A 255 -15.48 -22.65 19.18
N LYS A 256 -16.65 -22.26 19.66
CA LYS A 256 -17.76 -23.20 19.92
C LYS A 256 -18.18 -23.96 18.66
N ARG A 257 -18.25 -23.27 17.51
CA ARG A 257 -18.59 -23.90 16.22
C ARG A 257 -17.48 -24.85 15.74
N ILE A 258 -16.21 -24.48 15.94
CA ILE A 258 -15.05 -25.31 15.63
C ILE A 258 -15.09 -26.61 16.43
N GLU A 259 -15.32 -26.55 17.74
CA GLU A 259 -15.43 -27.73 18.61
C GLU A 259 -16.52 -28.70 18.12
N VAL A 260 -17.73 -28.19 17.90
CA VAL A 260 -18.85 -29.00 17.38
C VAL A 260 -18.56 -29.56 15.98
N GLY A 261 -17.95 -28.75 15.11
CA GLY A 261 -17.61 -29.12 13.75
C GLY A 261 -16.56 -30.24 13.68
N LEU A 262 -15.49 -30.13 14.48
CA LEU A 262 -14.43 -31.12 14.58
C LEU A 262 -14.95 -32.45 15.17
N ALA A 263 -15.77 -32.40 16.22
CA ALA A 263 -16.38 -33.59 16.81
C ALA A 263 -17.25 -34.36 15.81
N LYS A 264 -18.04 -33.64 14.98
CA LYS A 264 -18.84 -34.26 13.91
C LYS A 264 -17.96 -34.93 12.85
N GLN A 265 -16.90 -34.27 12.41
CA GLN A 265 -15.97 -34.83 11.41
C GLN A 265 -15.24 -36.08 11.91
N GLN A 266 -14.91 -36.16 13.20
CA GLN A 266 -14.33 -37.36 13.80
C GLN A 266 -15.32 -38.52 13.82
N ASN A 267 -16.58 -38.28 14.21
CA ASN A 267 -17.60 -39.33 14.23
C ASN A 267 -17.94 -39.90 12.84
N THR A 268 -17.91 -39.07 11.79
CA THR A 268 -18.11 -39.54 10.40
C THR A 268 -16.95 -40.40 9.89
N LYS A 269 -15.73 -40.20 10.37
CA LYS A 269 -14.57 -41.03 10.00
C LYS A 269 -14.54 -42.39 10.71
N VAL A 270 -15.18 -42.51 11.87
CA VAL A 270 -15.21 -43.76 12.66
C VAL A 270 -16.36 -44.68 12.23
N ASN A 271 -17.43 -44.13 11.63
CA ASN A 271 -18.51 -44.88 10.99
C ASN A 271 -18.65 -44.50 9.52
N PRO A 272 -17.74 -44.94 8.63
CA PRO A 272 -18.01 -44.91 7.20
C PRO A 272 -19.13 -45.93 6.94
N MET A 273 -20.28 -45.46 6.44
CA MET A 273 -21.26 -46.35 5.82
C MET A 273 -20.65 -47.03 4.58
#